data_AF-A0A2T0USQ8-F1
#
_entry.id   AF-A0A2T0USQ8-F1
#
_cell.length_a   1.000
_cell.length_b   1.000
_cell.length_c   1.000
_cell.angle_alpha   90.00
_cell.angle_beta   90.00
_cell.angle_gamma   90.00
#
_symmetry.space_group_name_H-M   'P 1'
#
loop_
_entity.id
_entity.type
_entity.pdbx_description
1 polymer ?
#
loop_
_entity_poly.entity_id
_entity_poly.type
_entity_poly.pdbx_seq_one_letter_code
_entity_poly.pdbx_strand_id
1 'polypeptide(L)' 'MQSASAWRKSSRSSGTNNSNCVEARSTVGAFQVRDSKLGQVSPVFNLPAADFAGLLDAARRG' A
#
# COMPACT_ATOMS: atom_id res chain seq x y z
N MET A 1 -13.31 13.36 10.20
CA MET A 1 -12.29 12.30 10.38
C MET A 1 -12.42 11.35 9.19
N GLN A 2 -11.45 11.28 8.27
CA GLN A 2 -11.54 10.33 7.15
C GLN A 2 -11.50 8.90 7.72
N SER A 3 -12.61 8.16 7.59
CA SER A 3 -12.65 6.75 7.92
C SER A 3 -11.72 5.98 6.97
N ALA A 4 -10.79 5.22 7.53
CA ALA A 4 -9.86 4.39 6.78
C ALA A 4 -9.92 2.96 7.33
N SER A 5 -9.76 1.97 6.45
CA SER A 5 -9.60 0.59 6.88
C SER A 5 -8.23 0.38 7.55
N ALA A 6 -8.08 -0.74 8.26
CA ALA A 6 -6.79 -1.13 8.80
C ALA A 6 -5.78 -1.39 7.68
N TRP A 7 -4.50 -1.13 7.95
CA TRP A 7 -3.41 -1.44 7.03
C TRP A 7 -3.35 -2.95 6.76
N ARG A 8 -3.25 -3.32 5.48
CA ARG A 8 -3.03 -4.69 5.04
C ARG A 8 -1.65 -4.79 4.40
N LYS A 9 -0.82 -5.68 4.93
CA LYS A 9 0.49 -5.99 4.38
C LYS A 9 0.36 -6.89 3.16
N SER A 10 1.14 -6.61 2.12
CA SER A 10 1.20 -7.48 0.94
C SER A 10 1.76 -8.86 1.30
N SER A 11 1.19 -9.92 0.74
CA SER A 11 1.73 -11.28 0.89
C SER A 11 3.12 -11.43 0.25
N ARG A 12 3.42 -10.60 -0.77
CA ARG A 12 4.76 -10.50 -1.39
C ARG A 12 5.77 -9.74 -0.51
N SER A 13 5.34 -9.26 0.65
CA SER A 13 6.19 -8.65 1.68
C SER A 13 6.46 -9.60 2.86
N SER A 14 6.24 -10.91 2.67
CA SER A 14 6.69 -11.96 3.60
C SER A 14 8.08 -12.50 3.18
N GLY A 15 8.97 -12.77 4.14
CA GLY A 15 10.31 -13.33 3.91
C GLY A 15 11.46 -12.59 4.59
N THR A 16 12.59 -13.28 4.78
CA THR A 16 13.74 -12.86 5.60
C THR A 16 14.76 -11.96 4.89
N ASN A 17 14.82 -11.98 3.54
CA ASN A 17 15.99 -11.47 2.81
C ASN A 17 15.73 -10.47 1.66
N ASN A 18 14.50 -9.98 1.46
CA ASN A 18 14.16 -8.82 0.60
C ASN A 18 12.65 -8.79 0.37
N SER A 19 11.89 -8.64 1.44
CA SER A 19 10.47 -8.43 1.28
C SER A 19 10.25 -6.97 0.82
N ASN A 20 9.47 -6.77 -0.24
CA ASN A 20 9.25 -5.44 -0.84
C ASN A 20 8.46 -4.48 0.07
N CYS A 21 8.19 -4.88 1.33
CA CYS A 21 7.62 -4.10 2.43
C CYS A 21 6.55 -3.08 2.06
N VAL A 22 5.46 -3.53 1.45
CA VAL A 22 4.33 -2.66 1.11
C VAL A 22 3.12 -2.98 1.99
N GLU A 23 2.50 -1.93 2.52
CA GLU A 23 1.18 -1.96 3.14
C GLU A 23 0.22 -1.03 2.40
N ALA A 24 -1.03 -1.44 2.27
CA ALA A 24 -2.09 -0.64 1.66
C ALA A 24 -3.35 -0.62 2.52
N ARG A 25 -4.16 0.43 2.38
CA ARG A 25 -5.51 0.52 2.96
C ARG A 25 -6.44 1.32 2.06
N SER A 26 -7.73 1.12 2.23
CA SER A 26 -8.76 1.98 1.64
C SER A 26 -9.10 3.15 2.56
N THR A 27 -9.44 4.28 1.97
CA THR A 27 -10.03 5.44 2.63
C THR A 27 -11.31 5.85 1.89
N VAL A 28 -12.02 6.87 2.37
CA VAL A 28 -13.17 7.42 1.65
C VAL A 28 -12.71 8.02 0.31
N GLY A 29 -13.00 7.31 -0.78
CA GLY A 29 -12.75 7.76 -2.16
C GLY A 29 -11.32 7.56 -2.69
N ALA A 30 -10.42 6.94 -1.92
CA ALA A 30 -9.02 6.76 -2.31
C ALA A 30 -8.40 5.50 -1.69
N PHE A 31 -7.17 5.22 -2.10
CA PHE A 31 -6.31 4.20 -1.51
C PHE A 31 -5.03 4.83 -1.01
N GLN A 32 -4.48 4.25 0.05
CA GLN A 32 -3.22 4.67 0.61
C GLN A 32 -2.22 3.53 0.57
N VAL A 33 -0.99 3.86 0.19
CA VAL A 33 0.13 2.91 0.11
C VAL A 33 1.32 3.49 0.88
N ARG A 34 2.03 2.64 1.62
CA ARG A 34 3.24 3.05 2.35
C ARG A 34 4.26 1.92 2.42
N ASP A 35 5.52 2.30 2.70
CA ASP A 35 6.57 1.35 3.05
C ASP A 35 6.39 0.89 4.51
N SER A 36 6.24 -0.42 4.71
CA SER A 36 6.07 -1.03 6.03
C SER A 36 7.32 -0.94 6.90
N LYS A 37 8.53 -0.85 6.33
CA LYS A 37 9.82 -0.75 7.05
C LYS A 37 9.94 0.54 7.84
N LEU A 38 9.35 1.61 7.32
CA LEU A 38 9.37 2.92 7.95
C LEU A 38 8.28 3.08 9.02
N GLY A 39 7.38 2.09 9.18
CA GLY A 39 6.37 2.09 10.23
C GLY A 39 5.52 3.37 10.25
N GLN A 40 5.50 4.06 11.40
CA GLN A 40 4.72 5.29 11.59
C GLN A 40 5.31 6.51 10.88
N VAL A 41 6.61 6.51 10.55
CA VAL A 41 7.27 7.63 9.86
C VAL A 41 7.23 7.48 8.33
N SER A 42 6.62 6.40 7.84
CA SER A 42 6.50 6.13 6.41
C SER A 42 5.67 7.20 5.72
N PRO A 43 6.16 7.81 4.62
CA PRO A 43 5.34 8.63 3.76
C PRO A 43 4.13 7.84 3.26
N VAL A 44 2.95 8.45 3.33
CA VAL A 44 1.70 7.84 2.87
C VAL A 44 1.32 8.43 1.52
N PHE A 45 1.40 7.62 0.47
CA PHE A 45 0.91 8.00 -0.85
C PHE A 45 -0.60 7.85 -0.87
N ASN A 46 -1.31 8.93 -1.21
CA ASN A 46 -2.76 8.93 -1.36
C ASN A 46 -3.13 8.91 -2.83
N LEU A 47 -3.65 7.79 -3.29
CA LEU A 47 -3.92 7.51 -4.70
C LEU A 47 -5.43 7.52 -4.96
N PRO A 48 -5.89 8.24 -6.00
CA PRO A 48 -7.21 8.00 -6.59
C PRO A 48 -7.40 6.53 -6.97
N ALA A 49 -8.65 6.08 -7.04
CA ALA A 49 -8.96 4.68 -7.35
C ALA A 49 -8.37 4.21 -8.71
N ALA A 50 -8.37 5.09 -9.72
CA ALA A 50 -7.80 4.79 -11.04
C ALA A 50 -6.28 4.55 -10.97
N ASP A 51 -5.56 5.39 -10.25
CA ASP A 51 -4.10 5.27 -10.10
C ASP A 51 -3.73 4.04 -9.28
N PHE A 52 -4.50 3.73 -8.25
CA PHE A 52 -4.30 2.50 -7.48
C PHE A 52 -4.54 1.24 -8.33
N ALA A 53 -5.54 1.25 -9.21
CA ALA A 53 -5.76 0.16 -10.16
C ALA A 53 -4.57 0.02 -11.14
N GLY A 54 -4.07 1.14 -11.68
CA GLY A 54 -2.88 1.16 -12.52
C GLY A 54 -1.63 0.60 -11.82
N LEU A 55 -1.44 0.96 -10.54
CA LEU A 55 -0.37 0.39 -9.71
C LEU A 55 -0.48 -1.13 -9.58
N LEU A 56 -1.68 -1.67 -9.32
CA LEU A 56 -1.89 -3.12 -9.22
C LEU A 56 -1.65 -3.84 -10.55
N ASP A 57 -2.01 -3.22 -11.68
CA ASP A 57 -1.74 -3.77 -13.01
C ASP A 57 -0.26 -3.79 -13.34
N ALA A 58 0.47 -2.73 -13.00
CA ALA A 58 1.92 -2.70 -13.14
C ALA A 58 2.59 -3.76 -12.26
N ALA A 59 2.17 -3.87 -10.99
CA ALA A 59 2.72 -4.84 -10.04
C ALA A 59 2.44 -6.31 -10.41
N ARG A 60 1.37 -6.59 -11.16
CA ARG A 60 1.06 -7.94 -11.68
C ARG A 60 1.92 -8.36 -12.86
N ARG A 61 2.50 -7.39 -13.59
CA ARG A 61 3.31 -7.64 -14.80
C ARG A 61 4.80 -7.85 -14.50
N GLY A 62 5.25 -7.43 -13.31
CA GLY A 62 6.59 -7.71 -12.80
C GLY A 62 6.67 -9.02 -12.02
#